data_AF-A0ABD6F196-F1
#
_entry.id   AF-A0ABD6F196-F1
#
_cell.length_a   1.000
_cell.length_b   1.000
_cell.length_c   1.000
_cell.angle_alpha   90.00
_cell.angle_beta   90.00
_cell.angle_gamma   90.00
#
_symmetry.space_group_name_H-M   'P 1'
#
loop_
_entity.id
_entity.type
_entity.pdbx_description
1 polymer ?
#
loop_
_entity_poly.entity_id
_entity_poly.type
_entity_poly.pdbx_seq_one_letter_code
_entity_poly.pdbx_strand_id
1 'polypeptide(L)' 'MSEFPQFILYEHAVGYALLRVREFEDIGLAIPEVEQSVGDPERFLSVVKLEAFEPFKNTEAALENCNCISEGS' A
#
# COMPACT_ATOMS: atom_id res chain seq x y z
N MET A 1 -13.68 13.50 -14.11
CA MET A 1 -13.70 12.62 -12.92
C MET A 1 -12.25 12.41 -12.55
N SER A 2 -11.83 12.80 -11.35
CA SER A 2 -10.51 12.39 -10.85
C SER A 2 -10.50 10.86 -10.77
N GLU A 3 -9.58 10.21 -11.48
CA GLU A 3 -9.40 8.77 -11.39
C GLU A 3 -8.53 8.49 -10.17
N PHE A 4 -9.12 8.04 -9.06
CA PHE A 4 -8.34 7.56 -7.93
C PHE A 4 -7.78 6.17 -8.23
N PRO A 5 -6.58 5.85 -7.70
CA PRO A 5 -6.00 4.52 -7.86
C PRO A 5 -6.93 3.47 -7.24
N GLN A 6 -7.37 2.50 -8.04
CA GLN A 6 -8.17 1.37 -7.56
C GLN A 6 -7.34 0.39 -6.71
N PHE A 7 -6.02 0.38 -6.95
CA PHE A 7 -5.07 -0.45 -6.24
C PHE A 7 -3.80 0.32 -5.92
N ILE A 8 -3.17 -0.04 -4.81
CA ILE A 8 -1.88 0.45 -4.34
C ILE A 8 -0.94 -0.75 -4.23
N LEU A 9 0.23 -0.65 -4.85
CA LEU A 9 1.33 -1.59 -4.61
C LEU A 9 2.09 -1.12 -3.37
N TYR A 10 2.25 -2.01 -2.40
CA TYR A 10 3.07 -1.80 -1.22
C TYR A 10 4.23 -2.79 -1.22
N GLU A 11 5.44 -2.25 -1.25
CA GLU A 11 6.69 -3.00 -1.30
C GLU A 11 7.22 -3.15 0.13
N HIS A 12 7.39 -4.39 0.58
CA HIS A 12 7.88 -4.70 1.92
C HIS A 12 9.10 -5.62 1.84
N ALA A 13 9.94 -5.60 2.87
CA ALA A 13 11.12 -6.47 2.96
C ALA A 13 10.82 -7.98 2.86
N VAL A 14 9.55 -8.40 2.97
CA VAL A 14 9.13 -9.81 2.89
C VAL A 14 8.41 -10.16 1.59
N GLY A 15 8.17 -9.19 0.72
CA GLY A 15 7.42 -9.37 -0.52
C GLY A 15 6.54 -8.18 -0.88
N TYR A 16 5.66 -8.39 -1.84
CA TYR A 16 4.75 -7.36 -2.37
C TYR A 16 3.33 -7.57 -1.87
N ALA A 17 2.68 -6.49 -1.45
CA ALA A 17 1.26 -6.47 -1.14
C ALA A 17 0.51 -5.60 -2.15
N LEU A 18 -0.57 -6.13 -2.72
CA LEU A 18 -1.51 -5.36 -3.52
C LEU A 18 -2.71 -5.01 -2.64
N LEU A 19 -2.92 -3.72 -2.38
CA LEU A 19 -4.02 -3.20 -1.59
C LEU A 19 -5.09 -2.64 -2.53
N ARG A 20 -6.33 -3.09 -2.39
CA ARG A 20 -7.49 -2.48 -3.06
C ARG A 20 -7.98 -1.30 -2.25
N VAL A 21 -8.19 -0.16 -2.90
CA VAL A 21 -8.84 1.01 -2.31
C VAL A 21 -10.35 0.81 -2.33
N ARG A 22 -11.00 0.89 -1.17
CA ARG A 22 -12.47 0.73 -1.04
C ARG A 22 -13.19 2.05 -1.19
N GLU A 23 -12.76 3.04 -0.40
CA GLU A 23 -13.34 4.37 -0.36
C GLU A 23 -12.20 5.38 -0.30
N PHE A 24 -12.27 6.41 -1.14
CA PHE A 24 -11.30 7.50 -1.16
C PHE A 24 -12.06 8.82 -1.09
N GLU A 25 -11.84 9.60 -0.02
CA GLU A 25 -12.40 10.94 0.11
C GLU A 25 -11.39 11.99 -0.38
N ASP A 26 -11.61 12.51 -1.60
CA ASP A 26 -10.76 13.53 -2.23
C ASP A 26 -10.76 14.88 -1.48
N ILE A 27 -11.80 15.15 -0.69
CA ILE A 27 -12.04 16.46 -0.07
C ILE A 27 -11.30 16.58 1.28
N GLY A 28 -10.89 15.46 1.89
CA GLY A 28 -10.37 15.39 3.26
C GLY A 28 -8.85 15.22 3.40
N LEU A 29 -8.06 15.27 2.32
CA LEU A 29 -6.62 14.94 2.37
C LEU A 29 -5.77 15.85 3.29
N ALA A 30 -6.35 16.91 3.85
CA ALA A 30 -5.68 17.87 4.74
C ALA A 30 -6.38 18.09 6.09
N ILE A 31 -7.30 17.21 6.53
CA ILE A 31 -7.89 17.30 7.88
C ILE A 31 -7.11 16.40 8.86
N PRO A 32 -6.66 16.91 10.03
CA PRO A 32 -5.89 16.15 11.03
C PRO A 32 -6.51 14.82 11.45
N GLU A 33 -7.83 14.70 11.36
CA GLU A 33 -8.60 13.51 11.66
C GLU A 33 -8.27 12.34 10.72
N VAL A 34 -7.92 12.63 9.45
CA VAL A 34 -7.48 11.62 8.47
C VAL A 34 -6.08 11.11 8.81
N GLU A 35 -5.16 11.99 9.20
CA GLU A 35 -3.82 11.58 9.66
C GLU A 35 -3.90 10.70 10.92
N GLN A 36 -4.74 11.06 11.87
CA GLN A 36 -4.97 10.27 13.09
C GLN A 36 -5.61 8.91 12.79
N SER A 37 -6.41 8.80 11.73
CA SER A 37 -7.06 7.56 11.33
C SER A 37 -6.09 6.49 10.81
N VAL A 38 -4.92 6.89 10.28
CA VAL A 38 -3.89 5.93 9.82
C VAL A 38 -3.31 5.12 10.98
N GLY A 39 -3.25 5.70 12.18
CA GLY A 39 -2.80 5.02 13.40
C GLY A 39 -3.85 4.09 14.02
N ASP A 40 -5.11 4.18 13.59
CA ASP A 40 -6.20 3.32 14.04
C ASP A 40 -6.39 2.16 13.04
N PRO A 41 -6.11 0.90 13.43
CA PRO A 41 -6.17 -0.23 12.50
C PRO A 41 -7.55 -0.47 11.89
N GLU A 42 -8.63 -0.22 12.64
CA GLU A 42 -10.00 -0.44 12.15
C GLU A 42 -10.36 0.59 11.08
N ARG A 43 -9.99 1.86 11.31
CA ARG A 43 -10.18 2.93 10.32
C ARG A 43 -9.30 2.75 9.10
N PHE A 44 -8.05 2.33 9.28
CA PHE A 44 -7.17 2.05 8.14
C PHE A 44 -7.75 0.94 7.24
N LEU A 45 -8.25 -0.14 7.84
CA LEU A 45 -8.87 -1.26 7.12
C LEU A 45 -10.25 -0.96 6.52
N SER A 46 -10.90 0.16 6.89
CA SER A 46 -12.11 0.61 6.19
C SER A 46 -11.77 1.23 4.83
N VAL A 47 -10.60 1.87 4.70
CA VAL A 47 -10.13 2.55 3.48
C VAL A 47 -9.50 1.56 2.49
N VAL A 48 -8.73 0.57 2.98
CA VAL A 48 -8.01 -0.39 2.13
C VAL A 48 -8.29 -1.84 2.51
N LYS A 49 -8.12 -2.74 1.52
CA LYS A 49 -8.17 -4.19 1.71
C LYS A 49 -6.94 -4.84 1.08
N LEU A 50 -6.30 -5.77 1.79
CA LEU A 50 -5.30 -6.65 1.16
C LEU A 50 -5.98 -7.55 0.12
N GLU A 51 -5.63 -7.36 -1.15
CA GLU A 51 -6.15 -8.13 -2.28
C GLU A 51 -5.23 -9.29 -2.62
N ALA A 52 -3.91 -9.06 -2.62
CA ALA A 52 -2.91 -10.09 -2.88
C ALA A 52 -1.64 -9.83 -2.06
N PHE A 53 -0.93 -10.91 -1.74
CA PHE A 53 0.39 -10.86 -1.12
C PHE A 53 1.29 -11.91 -1.76
N GLU A 54 2.41 -11.48 -2.33
CA GLU A 54 3.43 -12.34 -2.94
C GLU A 54 4.72 -12.26 -2.11
N PRO A 55 4.99 -13.25 -1.24
CA PRO A 55 6.21 -13.26 -0.45
C PRO A 55 7.44 -13.57 -1.30
N PHE A 56 8.59 -13.02 -0.93
CA PHE A 56 9.85 -13.44 -1.53
C PHE A 56 10.18 -14.89 -1.19
N LYS A 57 10.64 -15.64 -2.19
CA LYS A 57 10.92 -17.08 -2.05
C LYS A 57 12.11 -17.36 -1.13
N ASN A 58 13.08 -16.45 -1.10
CA ASN A 58 14.32 -16.56 -0.34
C ASN A 58 14.97 -15.17 -0.17
N THR A 59 16.07 -15.14 0.57
CA THR A 59 16.83 -13.91 0.87
C THR A 59 17.46 -13.30 -0.39
N GLU A 60 17.92 -14.12 -1.32
CA GLU A 60 18.52 -13.67 -2.58
C GLU A 60 17.49 -12.90 -3.42
N ALA A 61 16.27 -13.44 -3.54
CA ALA A 61 15.17 -12.77 -4.22
C ALA A 61 14.79 -11.46 -3.52
N ALA A 62 14.78 -11.43 -2.18
CA ALA A 62 14.50 -10.19 -1.44
C ALA A 62 15.54 -9.09 -1.72
N LEU A 63 16.83 -9.45 -1.75
CA LEU A 63 17.92 -8.52 -2.06
C LEU A 63 17.84 -8.01 -3.51
N GLU A 64 17.62 -8.92 -4.46
CA GLU A 64 17.46 -8.58 -5.88
C GLU A 64 16.30 -7.60 -6.08
N ASN A 65 15.12 -7.93 -5.54
CA ASN A 65 13.93 -7.07 -5.67
C ASN A 65 14.14 -5.72 -4.98
N CYS A 66 14.80 -5.66 -3.82
CA CYS A 66 15.14 -4.39 -3.16
C CYS A 66 16.01 -3.49 -4.06
N ASN A 67 17.03 -4.07 -4.72
CA ASN A 67 17.89 -3.33 -5.64
C ASN A 67 17.10 -2.86 -6.87
N CYS A 68 16.32 -3.74 -7.49
CA CYS A 68 15.47 -3.39 -8.65
C CYS A 68 14.52 -2.22 -8.35
N ILE A 69 13.84 -2.25 -7.20
CA ILE A 69 12.98 -1.14 -6.75
C ILE A 69 13.80 0.14 -6.61
N SER A 70 14.98 0.08 -5.97
CA SER A 70 15.84 1.25 -5.76
C SER A 70 16.33 1.88 -7.06
N GLU A 71 16.48 1.08 -8.11
CA GLU A 71 16.95 1.49 -9.44
C GLU A 71 15.81 1.81 -10.41
N GLY A 72 14.56 1.50 -10.05
CA GLY A 72 13.37 1.73 -10.86
C GLY A 72 13.25 0.82 -12.08
N SER A 73 13.86 -0.38 -12.02
CA SER A 73 13.94 -1.35 -13.12
C SER A 73 12.77 -2.34 -13.15
#